data_AF-A0AAC9GHL3-F1
#
_entry.id   AF-A0AAC9GHL3-F1
#
_cell.length_a   1.000
_cell.length_b   1.000
_cell.length_c   1.000
_cell.angle_alpha   90.00
_cell.angle_beta   90.00
_cell.angle_gamma   90.00
#
_symmetry.space_group_name_H-M   'P 1'
#
loop_
_entity.id
_entity.type
_entity.pdbx_description
1 polymer ?
#
loop_
_entity_poly.entity_id
_entity_poly.type
_entity_poly.pdbx_seq_one_letter_code
_entity_poly.pdbx_strand_id
1 'polypeptide(L)'
;MSHTINDRIDVRISKEQKELIKYASVLRGFKNLTEFVVYCANAEATKIIKENEIVLQSFRDKQIFLDTILNPPLANDNLKRAQMNHFKFIEANETDD
;
A
#
# COMPACT_ATOMS: atom_id res chain seq x y z
N MET A 1 25.27 8.03 -5.63
CA MET A 1 24.25 7.47 -6.53
C MET A 1 23.59 8.65 -7.24
N SER A 2 23.96 8.90 -8.50
CA SER A 2 23.30 9.94 -9.29
C SER A 2 21.92 9.42 -9.68
N HIS A 3 20.84 9.98 -9.15
CA HIS A 3 19.50 9.68 -9.64
C HIS A 3 19.38 10.25 -11.06
N THR A 4 19.50 9.40 -12.06
CA THR A 4 19.26 9.77 -13.46
C THR A 4 17.77 10.03 -13.63
N ILE A 5 17.37 11.30 -13.63
CA ILE A 5 16.00 11.72 -13.93
C ILE A 5 15.78 11.63 -15.44
N ASN A 6 15.54 10.42 -15.95
CA ASN A 6 15.34 10.19 -17.39
C ASN A 6 13.88 10.00 -17.80
N ASP A 7 12.98 9.73 -16.84
CA ASP A 7 11.58 9.47 -17.14
C ASP A 7 10.76 10.76 -17.18
N ARG A 8 9.76 10.81 -18.06
CA ARG A 8 8.92 11.99 -18.30
C ARG A 8 7.44 11.65 -18.16
N ILE A 9 6.69 12.62 -17.64
CA ILE A 9 5.23 12.60 -17.57
C ILE A 9 4.72 13.70 -18.49
N ASP A 10 4.10 13.30 -19.60
CA ASP A 10 3.51 14.21 -20.58
C ASP A 10 1.99 14.34 -20.33
N VAL A 11 1.53 15.53 -19.95
CA VAL A 11 0.11 15.81 -19.67
C VAL A 11 -0.32 17.09 -20.36
N ARG A 12 -1.50 17.04 -20.99
CA ARG A 12 -2.19 18.23 -21.50
C ARG A 12 -3.25 18.67 -20.49
N ILE A 13 -3.22 19.94 -20.11
CA ILE A 13 -4.18 20.56 -19.19
C ILE A 13 -4.78 21.82 -19.83
N SER A 14 -5.95 22.22 -19.36
CA SER A 14 -6.56 23.48 -19.79
C SER A 14 -5.78 24.69 -19.22
N LYS A 15 -5.99 25.87 -19.82
CA LYS A 15 -5.42 27.11 -19.29
C LYS A 15 -5.89 27.38 -17.86
N GLU A 16 -7.17 27.14 -17.59
CA GLU A 16 -7.76 27.32 -16.26
C GLU A 16 -7.12 26.42 -15.21
N GLN A 17 -6.93 25.13 -15.52
CA GLN A 17 -6.21 24.20 -14.65
C GLN A 17 -4.79 24.65 -14.39
N LYS A 18 -4.08 25.12 -15.43
CA LYS A 18 -2.72 25.62 -15.28
C LYS A 18 -2.63 26.82 -14.32
N GLU A 19 -3.54 27.78 -14.45
CA GLU A 19 -3.58 28.95 -13.56
C GLU A 19 -3.95 28.57 -12.12
N LEU A 20 -4.91 27.67 -11.94
CA LEU A 20 -5.28 27.15 -10.62
C LEU A 20 -4.08 26.48 -9.92
N ILE A 21 -3.40 25.56 -10.61
CA ILE A 21 -2.25 24.82 -10.07
C ILE A 21 -1.10 25.79 -9.78
N LYS A 22 -0.85 26.77 -10.64
CA LYS A 22 0.18 27.81 -10.43
C LYS A 22 -0.13 28.69 -9.23
N TYR A 23 -1.38 29.09 -9.03
CA TYR A 23 -1.75 29.85 -7.85
C TYR A 23 -1.55 29.03 -6.57
N ALA A 24 -1.98 27.76 -6.57
CA ALA A 24 -1.75 26.85 -5.45
C ALA A 24 -0.25 26.63 -5.15
N SER A 25 0.60 26.54 -6.18
CA SER A 25 2.04 26.38 -6.00
C SER A 25 2.67 27.58 -5.29
N VAL A 26 2.24 28.80 -5.63
CA VAL A 26 2.71 30.03 -4.99
C VAL A 26 2.28 30.07 -3.52
N LEU A 27 1.02 29.75 -3.22
CA LEU A 27 0.52 29.72 -1.84
C LEU A 27 1.26 28.71 -0.96
N ARG A 28 1.69 27.59 -1.54
CA ARG A 28 2.48 26.57 -0.84
C ARG A 28 3.98 26.88 -0.78
N GLY A 29 4.46 27.94 -1.43
CA GLY A 29 5.85 28.39 -1.38
C GLY A 29 6.82 27.64 -2.31
N PHE A 30 6.31 26.97 -3.36
CA PHE A 30 7.17 26.25 -4.31
C PHE A 30 7.90 27.20 -5.26
N LYS A 31 9.14 26.86 -5.61
CA LYS A 31 9.99 27.67 -6.50
C LYS A 31 9.51 27.64 -7.95
N ASN A 32 8.93 26.52 -8.38
CA ASN A 32 8.40 26.36 -9.73
C ASN A 32 7.22 25.38 -9.79
N LEU A 33 6.45 25.47 -10.88
CA LEU A 33 5.24 24.67 -11.08
C LEU A 33 5.53 23.17 -11.21
N THR A 34 6.64 22.80 -11.85
CA THR A 34 7.02 21.40 -12.06
C THR A 34 7.28 20.70 -10.73
N GLU A 35 8.05 21.34 -9.85
CA GLU A 35 8.34 20.86 -8.50
C GLU A 35 7.05 20.66 -7.69
N PHE A 36 6.11 21.60 -7.78
CA PHE A 36 4.81 21.49 -7.14
C PHE A 36 3.98 20.31 -7.67
N VAL A 37 3.94 20.12 -9.00
CA VAL A 37 3.20 19.01 -9.63
C VAL A 37 3.79 17.66 -9.20
N VAL A 38 5.12 17.53 -9.23
CA VAL A 38 5.81 16.29 -8.78
C VAL A 38 5.55 16.04 -7.29
N TYR A 39 5.62 17.08 -6.46
CA TYR A 39 5.33 16.96 -5.03
C TYR A 39 3.89 16.47 -4.79
N CYS A 40 2.90 17.09 -5.43
CA CYS A 40 1.49 16.71 -5.27
C CYS A 40 1.22 15.29 -5.75
N ALA A 41 1.78 14.90 -6.91
CA ALA A 41 1.64 13.55 -7.44
C ALA A 41 2.25 12.51 -6.48
N ASN A 42 3.45 12.77 -5.97
CA ASN A 42 4.11 11.88 -5.01
C ASN A 42 3.36 11.79 -3.67
N ALA A 43 2.87 12.93 -3.17
CA ALA A 43 2.12 12.97 -1.92
C ALA A 43 0.82 12.15 -2.01
N GLU A 44 0.07 12.31 -3.10
CA GLU A 44 -1.18 11.56 -3.31
C GLU A 44 -0.90 10.07 -3.57
N ALA A 45 0.10 9.74 -4.38
CA ALA A 45 0.50 8.35 -4.62
C ALA A 45 0.91 7.65 -3.30
N THR A 46 1.71 8.31 -2.47
CA THR A 46 2.13 7.78 -1.17
C THR A 46 0.93 7.54 -0.26
N LYS A 47 -0.02 8.48 -0.25
CA LYS A 47 -1.25 8.36 0.53
C LYS A 47 -2.09 7.17 0.06
N ILE A 48 -2.31 7.03 -1.25
CA ILE A 48 -3.06 5.90 -1.83
C ILE A 48 -2.40 4.56 -1.47
N ILE A 49 -1.09 4.44 -1.66
CA ILE A 49 -0.35 3.21 -1.33
C ILE A 49 -0.51 2.89 0.15
N LYS A 50 -0.25 3.87 1.03
CA LYS A 50 -0.39 3.69 2.47
C LYS A 50 -1.80 3.28 2.87
N GLU A 51 -2.83 3.90 2.29
CA GLU A 51 -4.22 3.55 2.58
C GLU A 51 -4.52 2.10 2.18
N ASN A 52 -4.00 1.62 1.04
CA ASN A 52 -4.23 0.25 0.58
C ASN A 52 -3.38 -0.81 1.32
N GLU A 53 -2.19 -0.45 1.78
CA GLU A 53 -1.27 -1.39 2.46
C GLU A 53 -1.56 -1.55 3.96
N ILE A 54 -2.36 -0.66 4.57
CA ILE A 54 -2.76 -0.81 5.96
C ILE A 54 -3.75 -1.99 6.08
N VAL A 55 -3.25 -3.13 6.53
CA VAL A 55 -4.05 -4.36 6.79
C VAL A 55 -5.04 -4.17 7.94
N LEU A 56 -4.68 -3.35 8.93
CA LEU A 56 -5.50 -3.10 10.12
C LEU A 56 -6.04 -1.66 10.10
N GLN A 57 -6.99 -1.39 9.21
CA GLN A 57 -7.53 -0.04 9.04
C GLN A 57 -8.42 0.38 10.22
N SER A 58 -9.36 -0.47 10.63
CA SER A 58 -10.30 -0.11 11.69
C SER A 58 -9.72 -0.32 13.09
N PHE A 59 -10.22 0.44 14.06
CA PHE A 59 -9.87 0.22 15.46
C PHE A 59 -10.25 -1.18 15.94
N ARG A 60 -11.38 -1.71 15.43
CA ARG A 60 -11.85 -3.07 15.73
C ARG A 60 -10.87 -4.13 15.23
N ASP A 61 -10.33 -3.97 14.02
CA ASP A 61 -9.37 -4.93 13.46
C ASP A 61 -8.08 -4.93 14.28
N LYS A 62 -7.59 -3.75 14.68
CA LYS A 62 -6.43 -3.60 15.56
C LYS A 62 -6.66 -4.28 16.91
N GLN A 63 -7.86 -4.12 17.49
CA GLN A 63 -8.21 -4.76 18.76
C GLN A 63 -8.24 -6.29 18.64
N ILE A 64 -8.90 -6.82 17.60
CA ILE A 64 -8.96 -8.27 17.37
C ILE A 64 -7.55 -8.82 17.12
N PHE A 65 -6.74 -8.15 16.30
CA PHE A 65 -5.38 -8.57 16.02
C PHE A 65 -4.51 -8.60 17.27
N LEU A 66 -4.55 -7.53 18.07
CA LEU A 66 -3.76 -7.44 19.30
C LEU A 66 -4.22 -8.47 20.34
N ASP A 67 -5.54 -8.66 20.50
CA ASP A 67 -6.09 -9.69 21.39
C ASP A 67 -5.68 -11.09 20.92
N THR A 68 -5.69 -11.36 19.62
CA THR A 68 -5.25 -12.66 19.07
C THR A 68 -3.76 -12.92 19.30
N ILE A 69 -2.91 -11.89 19.30
CA ILE A 69 -1.47 -12.03 19.63
C ILE A 69 -1.26 -12.29 21.12
N LEU A 70 -1.95 -11.52 21.97
CA LEU A 70 -1.77 -11.59 23.42
C LEU A 70 -2.46 -12.82 24.04
N ASN A 71 -3.59 -13.23 23.47
CA ASN A 71 -4.44 -14.33 23.90
C ASN A 71 -4.72 -15.26 22.71
N PRO A 72 -3.72 -16.02 22.24
CA PRO A 72 -3.89 -16.86 21.05
C PRO A 72 -4.99 -17.90 21.25
N PRO A 73 -6.03 -17.92 20.39
CA PRO A 73 -7.12 -18.87 20.52
C PRO A 73 -6.66 -20.28 20.12
N LEU A 74 -7.35 -21.29 20.66
CA LEU A 74 -7.14 -22.68 20.24
C LEU A 74 -7.57 -22.88 18.79
N ALA A 75 -6.84 -23.72 18.07
CA ALA A 75 -7.20 -24.11 16.71
C ALA A 75 -8.59 -24.75 16.67
N ASN A 76 -9.45 -24.26 15.79
CA ASN A 76 -10.77 -24.85 15.57
C ASN A 76 -10.66 -26.17 14.78
N ASP A 77 -11.76 -26.93 14.75
CA ASP A 77 -11.78 -28.25 14.11
C ASP A 77 -11.53 -28.21 12.60
N ASN A 78 -11.89 -27.10 11.95
CA ASN A 78 -11.62 -26.90 10.53
C ASN A 78 -10.11 -26.70 10.25
N LEU A 79 -9.42 -25.91 11.09
CA LEU A 79 -7.98 -25.71 10.97
C LEU A 79 -7.20 -27.00 11.27
N LYS A 80 -7.61 -27.75 12.30
CA LYS A 80 -7.03 -29.09 12.59
C LYS A 80 -7.21 -30.05 11.42
N ARG A 81 -8.40 -30.06 10.79
CA ARG A 81 -8.66 -30.89 9.61
C ARG A 81 -7.81 -30.46 8.41
N ALA A 82 -7.68 -29.15 8.16
CA ALA A 82 -6.85 -28.63 7.08
C ALA A 82 -5.36 -29.01 7.27
N GLN A 83 -4.85 -28.92 8.50
CA GLN A 83 -3.50 -29.37 8.84
C GLN A 83 -3.31 -30.86 8.54
N MET A 84 -4.24 -31.71 8.97
CA MET A 84 -4.14 -33.16 8.73
C MET A 84 -4.23 -33.51 7.23
N ASN A 85 -5.06 -32.80 6.47
CA ASN A 85 -5.11 -32.97 5.00
C ASN A 85 -3.78 -32.54 4.35
N HIS A 86 -3.17 -31.47 4.84
CA HIS A 86 -1.85 -31.04 4.35
C HIS A 86 -0.77 -32.06 4.64
N PHE A 87 -0.72 -32.65 5.84
CA PHE A 87 0.26 -33.71 6.14
C PHE A 87 0.10 -34.92 5.23
N LYS A 88 -1.13 -35.39 5.02
CA LYS A 88 -1.40 -36.48 4.06
C LYS A 88 -0.97 -36.13 2.64
N PHE A 89 -1.15 -34.88 2.23
CA PHE A 89 -0.70 -34.40 0.92
C PHE A 89 0.82 -34.42 0.82
N ILE A 90 1.55 -33.97 1.84
CA ILE A 90 3.01 -34.02 1.85
C ILE A 90 3.51 -35.47 1.84
N GLU A 91 2.99 -36.34 2.71
CA GLU A 91 3.36 -37.75 2.77
C GLU A 91 3.12 -38.48 1.44
N ALA A 92 2.01 -38.20 0.76
CA ALA A 92 1.71 -38.81 -0.54
C ALA A 92 2.67 -38.36 -1.67
N ASN A 93 3.27 -37.17 -1.56
CA ASN A 93 4.16 -36.58 -2.57
C ASN A 93 5.66 -36.68 -2.22
N GLU A 94 6.02 -37.13 -1.01
CA GLU A 94 7.42 -37.44 -0.63
C GLU A 94 7.84 -38.87 -1.00
N THR A 95 6.90 -39.76 -1.35
CA THR A 95 7.18 -41.17 -1.71
C THR A 95 7.63 -41.42 -3.16
N ASP A 96 7.84 -40.37 -3.96
CA ASP A 96 8.16 -40.46 -5.41
C ASP A 96 9.63 -40.12 -5.77
N ASP A 97 10.53 -40.02 -4.79
CA ASP A 97 12.00 -39.94 -4.97
C ASP A 97 12.74 -41.18 -4.42
#